data_AF-A0A0W8FL59-F1
#
_entry.id   AF-A0A0W8FL59-F1
#
_cell.length_a   1.000
_cell.length_b   1.000
_cell.length_c   1.000
_cell.angle_alpha   90.00
_cell.angle_beta   90.00
_cell.angle_gamma   90.00
#
_symmetry.space_group_name_H-M   'P 1'
#
loop_
_entity.id
_entity.type
_entity.pdbx_description
1 polymer ?
#
loop_
_entity_poly.entity_id
_entity_poly.type
_entity_poly.pdbx_seq_one_letter_code
_entity_poly.pdbx_strand_id
1 'polypeptide(L)'
;MPGYRLGREYPWRCPPRSPAGSALRAFRASRSFEEGCLLAVNLGDDADTTGAIFGQLAGAYYGERGIPASWLEVLAHREMIGRCVEDLMHIGREEYDRTTS
;
A
#
# COMPACT_ATOMS: atom_id res chain seq x y z
N MET A 1 11.89 47.17 -9.02
CA MET A 1 12.18 45.78 -9.43
C MET A 1 12.57 44.96 -8.20
N PRO A 2 11.67 44.17 -7.58
CA PRO A 2 12.06 43.23 -6.54
C PRO A 2 12.03 41.76 -7.01
N GLY A 3 13.19 41.12 -6.92
CA GLY A 3 13.43 39.79 -6.34
C GLY A 3 12.61 38.59 -6.81
N TYR A 4 13.18 37.82 -7.74
CA TYR A 4 12.83 36.40 -7.93
C TYR A 4 13.38 35.58 -6.75
N ARG A 5 12.49 35.12 -5.86
CA ARG A 5 12.79 34.09 -4.86
C ARG A 5 12.42 32.73 -5.45
N LEU A 6 13.41 31.86 -5.64
CA LEU A 6 13.26 30.50 -6.18
C LEU A 6 12.36 29.65 -5.27
N GLY A 7 11.19 29.29 -5.77
CA GLY A 7 10.32 28.26 -5.23
C GLY A 7 9.60 27.57 -6.38
N ARG A 8 10.33 26.78 -7.18
CA ARG A 8 9.72 25.95 -8.22
C ARG A 8 9.22 24.65 -7.60
N GLU A 9 7.98 24.65 -7.12
CA GLU A 9 7.19 23.42 -7.05
C GLU A 9 6.61 23.16 -8.44
N TYR A 10 6.88 21.97 -9.00
CA TYR A 10 6.30 21.56 -10.27
C TYR A 10 4.93 20.92 -10.00
N PRO A 11 3.85 21.31 -10.72
CA PRO A 11 2.47 20.89 -10.42
C PRO A 11 2.19 19.38 -10.59
N TRP A 12 3.16 18.61 -11.11
CA TRP A 12 3.05 17.16 -11.35
C TRP A 12 3.95 16.31 -10.43
N ARG A 13 4.69 16.93 -9.50
CA ARG A 13 5.43 16.18 -8.49
C ARG A 13 4.53 16.06 -7.27
N CYS A 14 4.25 14.84 -6.82
CA CYS A 14 3.78 14.65 -5.45
C CYS A 14 4.79 15.32 -4.52
N PRO A 15 4.35 16.14 -3.54
CA PRO A 15 5.26 16.72 -2.56
C PRO A 15 6.06 15.58 -1.90
N PRO A 16 7.30 15.83 -1.44
CA PRO A 16 8.20 14.82 -0.86
C PRO A 16 7.68 14.15 0.44
N ARG A 17 6.38 14.24 0.72
CA ARG A 17 5.68 13.82 1.93
C ARG A 17 4.30 13.18 1.66
N SER A 18 3.99 12.74 0.42
CA SER A 18 2.70 12.05 0.20
C SER A 18 2.73 10.61 0.74
N PRO A 19 1.62 10.11 1.32
CA PRO A 19 1.55 8.72 1.82
C PRO A 19 1.87 7.69 0.75
N ALA A 20 1.38 7.90 -0.48
CA ALA A 20 1.66 7.03 -1.61
C ALA A 20 3.15 7.01 -2.00
N GLY A 21 3.82 8.17 -1.97
CA GLY A 21 5.25 8.28 -2.27
C GLY A 21 6.10 7.57 -1.21
N SER A 22 5.74 7.75 0.07
CA SER A 22 6.38 7.08 1.20
C SER A 22 6.20 5.56 1.14
N ALA A 23 4.98 5.09 0.86
CA ALA A 23 4.65 3.68 0.73
C ALA A 23 5.44 3.01 -0.40
N LEU A 24 5.50 3.65 -1.58
CA LEU A 24 6.27 3.12 -2.71
C LEU A 24 7.77 3.08 -2.41
N ARG A 25 8.30 4.08 -1.70
CA ARG A 25 9.71 4.09 -1.30
C ARG A 25 10.03 2.94 -0.33
N ALA A 26 9.16 2.72 0.66
CA ALA A 26 9.30 1.60 1.60
C ALA A 26 9.22 0.24 0.90
N PHE A 27 8.29 0.09 -0.05
CA PHE A 27 8.18 -1.12 -0.87
C PHE A 27 9.44 -1.39 -1.71
N ARG A 28 9.98 -0.37 -2.38
CA ARG A 28 11.22 -0.53 -3.17
C ARG A 28 12.47 -0.77 -2.33
N ALA A 29 12.44 -0.38 -1.05
CA ALA A 29 13.58 -0.51 -0.15
C ALA A 29 13.57 -1.81 0.67
N SER A 30 12.49 -2.61 0.62
CA SER A 30 12.32 -3.83 1.41
C SER A 30 12.34 -5.08 0.56
N ARG A 31 12.58 -6.23 1.20
CA ARG A 31 12.57 -7.57 0.58
C ARG A 31 11.49 -8.48 1.15
N SER A 32 10.79 -8.04 2.19
CA SER A 32 9.66 -8.76 2.79
C SER A 32 8.53 -7.79 3.13
N PHE A 33 7.32 -8.34 3.27
CA PHE A 33 6.16 -7.57 3.71
C PHE A 33 6.43 -6.92 5.08
N GLU A 34 7.00 -7.68 6.02
CA GLU A 34 7.31 -7.22 7.37
C GLU A 34 8.27 -6.04 7.37
N GLU A 35 9.42 -6.18 6.70
CA GLU A 35 10.43 -5.13 6.61
C GLU A 35 9.85 -3.85 5.98
N GLY A 36 9.12 -4.00 4.87
CA GLY A 36 8.53 -2.87 4.17
C GLY A 36 7.43 -2.18 4.96
N CYS A 37 6.60 -2.95 5.68
CA CYS A 37 5.53 -2.41 6.52
C CYS A 37 6.11 -1.59 7.66
N LEU A 38 7.12 -2.15 8.35
CA LEU A 38 7.84 -1.43 9.41
C LEU A 38 8.52 -0.17 8.88
N LEU A 39 9.12 -0.21 7.70
CA LEU A 39 9.67 0.99 7.06
C LEU A 39 8.57 2.00 6.75
N ALA A 40 7.43 1.57 6.21
CA ALA A 40 6.32 2.43 5.80
C ALA A 40 5.72 3.19 6.99
N VAL A 41 5.42 2.51 8.09
CA VAL A 41 4.78 3.14 9.28
C VAL A 41 5.75 4.02 10.08
N ASN A 42 7.05 3.76 10.00
CA ASN A 42 8.07 4.55 10.71
C ASN A 42 8.55 5.81 9.93
N LEU A 43 7.99 6.09 8.75
CA LEU A 43 8.37 7.27 7.94
C LEU A 43 7.79 8.61 8.46
N GLY A 44 6.86 8.56 9.41
CA GLY A 44 6.29 9.74 10.08
C GLY A 44 5.19 10.48 9.30
N ASP A 45 4.46 11.33 10.03
CA ASP A 45 3.31 12.19 9.63
C ASP A 45 1.97 11.46 9.38
N ASP A 46 1.95 10.40 8.56
CA ASP A 46 0.70 9.76 8.12
C ASP A 46 0.89 8.23 8.00
N ALA A 47 1.14 7.60 9.15
CA ALA A 47 1.54 6.20 9.25
C ALA A 47 0.41 5.22 8.90
N ASP A 48 -0.83 5.54 9.25
CA ASP A 48 -2.01 4.73 8.94
C ASP A 48 -2.32 4.74 7.44
N THR A 49 -2.35 5.91 6.79
CA THR A 49 -2.56 5.98 5.33
C THR A 49 -1.39 5.38 4.56
N THR A 50 -0.15 5.67 4.98
CA THR A 50 1.05 5.10 4.33
C THR A 50 1.09 3.58 4.49
N GLY A 51 0.77 3.07 5.69
CA GLY A 51 0.68 1.64 5.98
C GLY A 51 -0.42 0.95 5.17
N ALA A 52 -1.59 1.57 5.03
CA ALA A 52 -2.68 1.03 4.23
C ALA A 52 -2.32 0.93 2.73
N ILE A 53 -1.74 2.00 2.15
CA ILE A 53 -1.30 2.02 0.75
C ILE A 53 -0.17 1.00 0.53
N PHE A 54 0.80 0.94 1.46
CA PHE A 54 1.85 -0.06 1.43
C PHE A 54 1.25 -1.48 1.49
N GLY A 55 0.33 -1.73 2.41
CA GLY A 55 -0.28 -3.04 2.64
C GLY A 55 -1.04 -3.56 1.42
N GLN A 56 -1.75 -2.69 0.69
CA GLN A 56 -2.42 -3.06 -0.56
C GLN A 56 -1.41 -3.51 -1.62
N LEU A 57 -0.35 -2.73 -1.82
CA LEU A 57 0.65 -3.00 -2.86
C LEU A 57 1.53 -4.21 -2.52
N ALA A 58 2.03 -4.26 -1.29
CA ALA A 58 2.84 -5.35 -0.78
C ALA A 58 2.03 -6.64 -0.62
N GLY A 59 0.76 -6.55 -0.21
CA GLY A 59 -0.14 -7.69 -0.09
C GLY A 59 -0.45 -8.33 -1.45
N ALA A 60 -0.65 -7.52 -2.49
CA ALA A 60 -0.81 -8.02 -3.86
C ALA A 60 0.47 -8.69 -4.39
N TYR A 61 1.65 -8.21 -4.00
CA TYR A 61 2.94 -8.73 -4.47
C TYR A 61 3.42 -9.97 -3.72
N TYR A 62 3.44 -9.92 -2.38
CA TYR A 62 3.91 -11.01 -1.52
C TYR A 62 2.83 -12.07 -1.23
N GLY A 63 1.56 -11.74 -1.48
CA GLY A 63 0.41 -12.58 -1.15
C GLY A 63 0.17 -12.68 0.36
N GLU A 64 -0.96 -13.29 0.74
CA GLU A 64 -1.32 -13.48 2.16
C GLU A 64 -0.24 -14.25 2.93
N ARG A 65 0.38 -15.27 2.31
CA ARG A 65 1.45 -16.08 2.92
C ARG A 65 2.73 -15.29 3.21
N GLY A 66 2.90 -14.13 2.57
CA GLY A 66 4.02 -13.24 2.83
C GLY A 66 3.83 -12.35 4.05
N ILE A 67 2.62 -12.29 4.62
CA ILE A 67 2.30 -11.51 5.82
C ILE A 67 2.63 -12.36 7.06
N PRO A 68 3.31 -11.80 8.08
CA PRO A 68 3.55 -12.51 9.34
C PRO A 68 2.26 -13.05 9.95
N ALA A 69 2.21 -14.36 10.24
CA ALA A 69 1.01 -15.00 10.77
C ALA A 69 0.55 -14.37 12.09
N SER A 70 1.49 -13.96 12.95
CA SER A 70 1.21 -13.27 14.21
C SER A 70 0.50 -11.94 14.01
N TRP A 71 0.70 -11.24 12.88
CA TRP A 71 0.00 -10.00 12.56
C TRP A 71 -1.43 -10.27 12.11
N LEU A 72 -1.65 -11.36 11.36
CA LEU A 72 -2.98 -11.80 10.95
C LEU A 72 -3.80 -12.28 12.15
N GLU A 73 -3.20 -12.96 13.12
CA GLU A 73 -3.87 -13.46 14.33
C GLU A 73 -4.49 -12.35 15.19
N VAL A 74 -3.88 -11.17 15.22
CA VAL A 74 -4.36 -10.00 15.98
C VAL A 74 -5.13 -8.99 15.13
N LEU A 75 -5.33 -9.28 13.84
CA LEU A 75 -6.00 -8.38 12.91
C LEU A 75 -7.49 -8.26 13.26
N ALA A 76 -7.93 -7.04 13.60
CA ALA A 76 -9.33 -6.75 13.80
C ALA A 76 -10.14 -7.05 12.54
N HIS A 77 -11.31 -7.67 12.72
CA HIS A 77 -12.22 -8.03 11.63
C HIS A 77 -11.64 -8.98 10.56
N ARG A 78 -10.63 -9.79 10.90
CA ARG A 78 -10.01 -10.75 9.96
C ARG A 78 -11.01 -11.58 9.17
N GLU A 79 -12.03 -12.14 9.83
CA GLU A 79 -13.05 -12.96 9.16
C GLU A 79 -13.92 -12.17 8.18
N MET A 80 -14.23 -10.90 8.50
CA MET A 80 -14.97 -10.03 7.60
C MET A 80 -14.12 -9.71 6.37
N ILE A 81 -12.86 -9.35 6.57
CA ILE A 81 -11.91 -9.05 5.50
C ILE A 81 -11.72 -10.29 4.60
N GLY A 82 -11.57 -11.48 5.19
CA GLY A 82 -11.45 -12.74 4.45
C GLY A 82 -12.65 -13.00 3.53
N ARG A 83 -13.88 -12.79 4.03
CA ARG A 83 -15.10 -12.88 3.21
C ARG A 83 -15.10 -11.88 2.06
N CYS A 84 -14.72 -10.62 2.32
CA CYS A 84 -14.60 -9.62 1.26
C CYS A 84 -13.59 -10.02 0.18
N VAL A 85 -12.46 -10.65 0.57
CA VAL A 85 -11.47 -11.15 -0.38
C VAL A 85 -12.06 -12.28 -1.23
N GLU A 86 -12.75 -13.24 -0.62
CA GLU A 86 -13.41 -14.34 -1.35
C GLU A 86 -14.43 -13.81 -2.37
N ASP A 87 -15.29 -12.87 -1.96
CA ASP A 87 -16.29 -12.24 -2.82
C ASP A 87 -15.64 -11.50 -4.00
N LEU A 88 -14.60 -10.69 -3.74
CA LEU A 88 -13.89 -9.95 -4.78
C LEU A 88 -13.18 -10.89 -5.77
N MET A 89 -12.58 -11.98 -5.29
CA MET A 89 -11.90 -12.97 -6.14
C MET A 89 -12.89 -13.78 -6.97
N HIS A 90 -14.07 -14.05 -6.44
CA HIS A 90 -15.15 -14.69 -7.17
C HIS A 90 -15.62 -13.80 -8.33
N ILE A 91 -15.97 -12.54 -8.04
CA ILE A 91 -16.40 -11.56 -9.07
C ILE A 91 -15.29 -11.37 -10.11
N GLY A 92 -14.04 -11.18 -9.68
CA GLY A 92 -12.92 -10.98 -10.59
C GLY A 92 -12.69 -12.18 -11.54
N ARG A 93 -12.93 -13.41 -11.07
CA ARG A 93 -12.83 -14.62 -11.90
C ARG A 93 -13.95 -14.70 -12.94
N GLU A 94 -15.19 -14.43 -12.52
CA GLU A 94 -16.34 -14.45 -13.45
C GLU A 94 -16.18 -13.42 -14.58
N GLU A 95 -15.68 -12.22 -14.27
CA GLU A 95 -15.37 -11.18 -15.26
C GLU A 95 -14.23 -11.61 -16.20
N TYR A 96 -13.17 -12.22 -15.66
CA TYR A 96 -12.04 -12.71 -16.45
C TYR A 96 -12.48 -13.81 -17.44
N ASP A 97 -13.31 -14.74 -16.98
CA ASP A 97 -13.83 -15.83 -17.80
C ASP A 97 -14.78 -15.29 -18.90
N ARG A 98 -15.57 -14.25 -18.62
CA ARG A 98 -16.47 -13.62 -19.60
C ARG A 98 -15.75 -12.83 -20.68
N THR A 99 -14.61 -12.23 -20.36
CA THR A 99 -13.82 -11.42 -21.31
C THR A 99 -12.85 -12.25 -22.15
N THR A 100 -12.54 -13.48 -21.71
CA THR A 100 -11.62 -14.41 -22.39
C THR A 100 -12.36 -15.50 -23.20
N SER A 101 -13.68 -15.60 -23.06
CA SER A 101 -14.56 -16.46 -23.86
C SER A 101 -15.17 -15.74 -25.07
#